data_AF-A0A1F4QZR4-F1
#
_entry.id   AF-A0A1F4QZR4-F1
#
_cell.length_a   1.000
_cell.length_b   1.000
_cell.length_c   1.000
_cell.angle_alpha   90.00
_cell.angle_beta   90.00
_cell.angle_gamma   90.00
#
_symmetry.space_group_name_H-M   'P 1'
#
loop_
_entity.id
_entity.type
_entity.pdbx_description
1 polymer ?
#
loop_
_entity_poly.entity_id
_entity_poly.type
_entity_poly.pdbx_seq_one_letter_code
_entity_poly.pdbx_strand_id
1 'polypeptide(L)'
;MHRGSFASSATGVTFSRKAAGRTLTFTNLRREQGHLLMDDVETRSTWRALSGEAIRGRLARMRLDRLPSTVGFWFAWKGFYPETLVWKP
;
A
#
# COMPACT_ATOMS: atom_id res chain seq x y z
N MET A 1 -37.51 6.82 -0.39
CA MET A 1 -36.59 5.81 0.18
C MET A 1 -35.56 5.50 -0.91
N HIS A 2 -34.29 5.89 -0.73
CA HIS A 2 -33.08 5.21 -1.22
C HIS A 2 -31.89 6.04 -0.72
N ARG A 3 -31.18 5.48 0.25
CA ARG A 3 -30.04 6.11 0.91
C ARG A 3 -28.85 6.09 -0.04
N GLY A 4 -28.32 7.27 -0.37
CA GLY A 4 -26.99 7.39 -0.96
C GLY A 4 -25.94 6.90 0.04
N SER A 5 -25.07 6.00 -0.41
CA SER A 5 -23.97 5.42 0.36
C SER A 5 -23.10 4.65 -0.64
N PHE A 6 -21.80 4.83 -0.82
CA PHE A 6 -20.77 5.55 -0.08
C PHE A 6 -19.74 6.04 -1.11
N ALA A 7 -19.16 7.24 -0.94
CA ALA A 7 -17.84 7.46 -1.49
C ALA A 7 -16.87 6.61 -0.66
N SER A 8 -16.44 5.45 -1.18
CA SER A 8 -15.31 4.74 -0.61
C SER A 8 -14.07 5.59 -0.91
N SER A 9 -13.51 6.25 0.11
CA SER A 9 -12.18 6.84 -0.02
C SER A 9 -11.20 5.70 -0.20
N ALA A 10 -10.83 5.40 -1.43
CA ALA A 10 -9.75 4.47 -1.73
C ALA A 10 -8.41 5.21 -1.51
N THR A 11 -8.00 5.31 -0.25
CA THR A 11 -6.68 5.85 0.07
C THR A 11 -5.64 4.77 -0.23
N GLY A 12 -4.98 4.89 -1.38
CA GLY A 12 -3.81 4.10 -1.71
C GLY A 12 -2.56 4.70 -1.08
N VAL A 13 -1.76 3.87 -0.40
CA VAL A 13 -0.39 4.24 0.00
C VAL A 13 0.58 3.27 -0.65
N THR A 14 1.75 3.77 -1.02
CA THR A 14 2.81 2.98 -1.65
C THR A 14 4.08 3.18 -0.86
N PHE A 15 4.79 2.09 -0.58
CA PHE A 15 6.05 2.10 0.14
C PHE A 15 7.11 1.34 -0.64
N SER A 16 8.37 1.74 -0.47
CA SER A 16 9.51 0.92 -0.86
C SER A 16 9.49 -0.37 -0.04
N ARG A 17 9.64 -1.52 -0.72
CA ARG A 17 9.87 -2.80 -0.02
C ARG A 17 11.30 -2.96 0.51
N LYS A 18 12.17 -1.97 0.30
CA LYS A 18 13.54 -1.99 0.85
C LYS A 18 13.55 -1.38 2.24
N ALA A 19 14.06 -2.13 3.22
CA ALA A 19 14.25 -1.67 4.58
C ALA A 19 15.44 -2.40 5.21
N ALA A 20 16.22 -1.73 6.07
CA ALA A 20 17.38 -2.32 6.73
C ALA A 20 18.34 -3.06 5.77
N GLY A 21 18.61 -2.47 4.60
CA GLY A 21 19.54 -3.00 3.59
C GLY A 21 19.07 -4.24 2.84
N ARG A 22 17.80 -4.65 2.97
CA ARG A 22 17.24 -5.83 2.30
C ARG A 22 15.90 -5.53 1.65
N THR A 23 15.48 -6.43 0.78
CA THR A 23 14.19 -6.32 0.10
C THR A 23 13.19 -7.29 0.74
N LEU A 24 12.08 -6.76 1.26
CA LEU A 24 11.11 -7.48 2.09
C LEU A 24 9.92 -8.02 1.29
N THR A 25 9.47 -9.23 1.60
CA THR A 25 8.30 -9.85 0.98
C THR A 25 7.14 -9.78 1.96
N PHE A 26 6.16 -8.91 1.67
CA PHE A 26 4.98 -8.75 2.52
C PHE A 26 3.91 -9.79 2.22
N THR A 27 3.34 -10.34 3.28
CA THR A 27 2.30 -11.38 3.26
C THR A 27 1.29 -11.15 4.38
N ASN A 28 0.27 -12.01 4.47
CA ASN A 28 -0.70 -12.06 5.58
C ASN A 28 -1.38 -10.71 5.88
N LEU A 29 -1.83 -10.01 4.83
CA LEU A 29 -2.61 -8.79 5.00
C LEU A 29 -3.92 -9.11 5.73
N ARG A 30 -4.08 -8.56 6.92
CA ARG A 30 -5.23 -8.83 7.80
C ARG A 30 -5.66 -7.60 8.56
N ARG A 31 -6.89 -7.63 9.08
CA ARG A 31 -7.39 -6.61 10.01
C ARG A 31 -7.30 -7.11 11.45
N GLU A 32 -6.65 -6.34 12.31
CA GLU A 32 -6.48 -6.66 13.74
C GLU A 32 -6.68 -5.37 14.55
N GLN A 33 -7.62 -5.37 15.50
CA GLN A 33 -7.92 -4.22 16.38
C GLN A 33 -8.08 -2.87 15.65
N GLY A 34 -8.77 -2.85 14.51
CA GLY A 34 -8.98 -1.62 13.76
C GLY A 34 -7.89 -1.27 12.74
N HIS A 35 -6.79 -2.03 12.69
CA HIS A 35 -5.65 -1.74 11.85
C HIS A 35 -5.45 -2.78 10.76
N LEU A 36 -5.01 -2.34 9.58
CA LEU A 36 -4.49 -3.25 8.55
C LEU A 36 -3.03 -3.57 8.88
N LEU A 37 -2.75 -4.86 9.04
CA LEU A 37 -1.43 -5.39 9.35
C LEU A 37 -0.95 -6.31 8.23
N MET A 38 0.35 -6.29 7.97
CA MET A 38 1.05 -7.22 7.07
C MET A 38 2.30 -7.73 7.75
N ASP A 39 2.75 -8.93 7.43
CA ASP A 39 4.00 -9.48 7.94
C ASP A 39 5.04 -9.55 6.81
N ASP A 40 6.32 -9.41 7.12
CA ASP A 40 7.39 -9.72 6.17
C ASP A 40 8.05 -11.07 6.46
N VAL A 41 8.42 -11.79 5.39
CA VAL A 41 8.99 -13.14 5.48
C VAL A 41 10.41 -13.11 6.08
N GLU A 42 11.22 -12.13 5.68
CA GLU A 42 12.67 -12.11 5.93
C GLU A 42 13.04 -11.78 7.37
N THR A 43 12.22 -10.96 8.03
CA THR A 43 12.49 -10.46 9.38
C THR A 43 11.40 -10.84 10.38
N ARG A 44 10.30 -11.43 9.90
CA ARG A 44 9.13 -11.79 10.71
C ARG A 44 8.62 -10.58 11.50
N SER A 45 8.70 -9.39 10.92
CA SER A 45 8.15 -8.18 11.52
C SER A 45 6.71 -7.99 11.05
N THR A 46 5.88 -7.42 11.92
CA THR A 46 4.51 -7.05 11.60
C THR A 46 4.43 -5.55 11.43
N TRP A 47 3.79 -5.11 10.36
CA TRP A 47 3.75 -3.74 9.89
C TRP A 47 2.31 -3.24 9.80
N ARG A 48 2.07 -2.00 10.20
CA ARG A 48 0.83 -1.28 9.88
C ARG A 48 0.84 -0.91 8.39
N ALA A 49 -0.04 -1.53 7.61
CA ALA A 49 -0.05 -1.40 6.14
C ALA A 49 -0.29 0.05 5.66
N LEU A 50 -1.02 0.86 6.43
CA LEU A 50 -1.31 2.25 6.06
C LEU A 50 -0.25 3.26 6.50
N SER A 51 0.45 3.03 7.62
CA SER A 51 1.48 3.95 8.13
C SER A 51 2.91 3.53 7.80
N GLY A 52 3.11 2.29 7.31
CA GLY A 52 4.42 1.70 7.03
C GLY A 52 5.25 1.41 8.28
N GLU A 53 4.67 1.48 9.47
CA GLU A 53 5.39 1.30 10.74
C GLU A 53 5.42 -0.17 11.16
N ALA A 54 6.62 -0.70 11.45
CA ALA A 54 6.79 -2.00 12.08
C ALA A 54 6.46 -1.90 13.58
N ILE A 55 5.46 -2.67 14.01
CA ILE A 55 4.96 -2.67 15.39
C ILE A 55 5.47 -3.85 16.21
N ARG A 56 5.94 -4.92 15.55
CA ARG A 56 6.44 -6.15 16.19
C ARG A 56 7.56 -6.76 15.35
N GLY A 57 8.37 -7.63 15.96
CA GLY A 57 9.45 -8.37 15.31
C GLY A 57 10.77 -7.60 15.20
N ARG A 58 11.69 -8.12 14.38
CA ARG A 58 13.09 -7.67 14.34
C ARG A 58 13.25 -6.21 13.92
N LEU A 59 12.31 -5.67 13.14
CA LEU A 59 12.36 -4.28 12.65
C LEU A 59 11.39 -3.35 13.42
N ALA A 60 10.89 -3.75 14.58
CA ALA A 60 9.98 -2.91 15.37
C ALA A 60 10.52 -1.48 15.58
N ARG A 61 9.62 -0.50 15.49
CA ARG A 61 9.87 0.97 15.49
C ARG A 61 10.50 1.53 14.21
N MET A 62 10.83 0.69 13.22
CA MET A 62 11.17 1.20 11.88
C MET A 62 9.93 1.62 11.12
N ARG A 63 10.11 2.52 10.14
CA ARG A 63 9.08 2.93 9.18
C ARG A 63 9.60 2.74 7.77
N LEU A 64 8.74 2.24 6.87
CA LEU A 64 9.04 2.10 5.45
C LEU A 64 9.09 3.47 4.76
N ASP A 65 9.93 3.58 3.74
CA ASP A 65 10.00 4.79 2.90
C ASP A 65 8.75 4.88 2.03
N ARG A 66 7.98 5.96 2.19
CA ARG A 66 6.79 6.22 1.37
C ARG A 66 7.20 6.67 -0.02
N LEU A 67 6.61 6.08 -1.05
CA LEU A 67 6.82 6.46 -2.43
C LEU A 67 5.69 7.41 -2.88
N PRO A 68 6.00 8.41 -3.73
CA PRO A 68 4.96 9.18 -4.40
C PRO A 68 4.05 8.25 -5.20
N SER A 69 2.75 8.37 -5.00
CA SER A 69 1.76 7.66 -5.79
C SER A 69 0.50 8.48 -5.95
N THR A 70 -0.25 8.19 -7.00
CA THR A 70 -1.51 8.86 -7.32
C THR A 70 -2.50 7.82 -7.78
N VAL A 71 -3.71 7.88 -7.23
CA VAL A 71 -4.84 7.09 -7.71
C VAL A 71 -5.46 7.88 -8.85
N GLY A 72 -5.50 7.28 -10.04
CA GLY A 72 -6.06 7.91 -11.23
C GLY A 72 -6.75 6.89 -12.11
N PHE A 73 -7.78 7.35 -12.83
CA PHE A 73 -8.41 6.53 -13.87
C PHE A 73 -7.48 6.40 -15.08
N TRP A 74 -7.47 5.24 -15.73
CA TRP A 74 -6.60 4.99 -16.90
C TRP A 74 -6.88 5.97 -18.05
N PHE A 75 -8.13 6.39 -18.25
CA PHE A 75 -8.49 7.32 -19.32
C PHE A 75 -8.00 8.75 -19.04
N ALA A 76 -8.01 9.18 -17.77
CA ALA A 76 -7.43 10.45 -17.36
C ALA A 76 -5.90 10.42 -17.54
N TRP A 77 -5.26 9.32 -17.16
CA TRP A 77 -3.84 9.10 -17.41
C TRP A 77 -3.49 9.21 -18.90
N LYS A 78 -4.24 8.55 -19.79
CA LYS A 78 -4.02 8.64 -21.24
C LYS A 78 -4.23 10.06 -21.78
N GLY A 79 -5.16 10.83 -21.21
CA GLY A 79 -5.34 12.24 -21.54
C GLY A 79 -4.12 13.10 -21.21
N PHE A 80 -3.47 12.86 -20.07
CA PHE A 80 -2.24 13.58 -19.65
C PHE A 80 -0.96 13.03 -20.30
N TYR A 81 -0.93 11.74 -20.63
CA TYR A 81 0.23 11.04 -21.18
C TYR A 81 -0.16 10.30 -22.48
N PRO A 82 -0.27 11.02 -23.61
CA PRO A 82 -0.79 10.48 -24.87
C PRO A 82 0.00 9.31 -25.45
N GLU A 83 1.29 9.18 -25.14
CA GLU A 83 2.13 8.07 -25.62
C GLU A 83 1.94 6.76 -24.83
N THR A 84 1.20 6.79 -23.72
CA THR A 84 0.95 5.59 -22.91
C THR A 84 0.16 4.57 -23.72
N LEU A 85 0.72 3.37 -23.94
CA LEU A 85 0.00 2.27 -24.57
C LEU A 85 -1.08 1.73 -23.62
N VAL A 86 -2.31 1.59 -24.13
CA VAL A 86 -3.42 0.98 -23.40
C VAL A 86 -3.61 -0.42 -23.96
N TRP A 87 -3.50 -1.43 -23.10
CA TRP A 87 -3.74 -2.81 -23.49
C TRP A 87 -5.23 -3.05 -23.74
N LYS A 88 -5.55 -3.76 -24.82
CA LYS A 88 -6.90 -4.24 -25.12
C LYS A 88 -6.89 -5.78 -25.08
N PRO A 89 -7.75 -6.41 -24.25
CA PRO A 89 -7.93 -7.86 -24.26
C PRO A 89 -8.45 -8.38 -25.59
#